data_AF-A0A0V0HNT2-F1
#
_entry.id   AF-A0A0V0HNT2-F1
#
_cell.length_a   1.000
_cell.length_b   1.000
_cell.length_c   1.000
_cell.angle_alpha   90.00
_cell.angle_beta   90.00
_cell.angle_gamma   90.00
#
_symmetry.space_group_name_H-M   'P 1'
#
loop_
_entity.id
_entity.type
_entity.pdbx_description
1 polymer ?
#
loop_
_entity_poly.entity_id
_entity_poly.type
_entity_poly.pdbx_seq_one_letter_code
_entity_poly.pdbx_strand_id
1 'polypeptide(L)'
;MLQKEFEDQEIWDSVKLCASDKAPGPDGFTMAFYTHCWEVIGKDVIATIKNFHERWCVFEKSFNSTYVALIPKKMGAKELMTPDPLA
;
A
#
# COMPACT_ATOMS: atom_id res chain seq x y z
N MET A 1 -8.01 13.86 21.24
CA MET A 1 -7.11 13.58 20.10
C MET A 1 -7.59 14.41 18.93
N LEU A 2 -6.72 15.22 18.33
CA LEU A 2 -7.05 16.23 17.32
C LEU A 2 -6.28 15.92 16.03
N GLN A 3 -6.70 14.90 15.28
CA GLN A 3 -6.32 14.81 13.87
C GLN A 3 -7.56 15.21 13.07
N LYS A 4 -7.42 16.31 12.33
CA LYS A 4 -8.45 16.83 11.42
C LYS A 4 -8.70 15.76 10.35
N GLU A 5 -9.95 15.60 9.93
CA GLU A 5 -10.27 14.70 8.81
C GLU A 5 -9.47 15.08 7.56
N PHE A 6 -9.03 14.05 6.82
CA PHE A 6 -8.36 14.23 5.54
C PHE A 6 -9.29 14.87 4.51
N GLU A 7 -8.75 15.84 3.76
CA GLU A 7 -9.46 16.43 2.63
C GLU A 7 -9.40 15.49 1.42
N ASP A 8 -10.46 15.45 0.61
CA ASP A 8 -10.54 14.58 -0.58
C ASP A 8 -9.37 14.83 -1.53
N GLN A 9 -8.95 16.10 -1.65
CA GLN A 9 -7.82 16.51 -2.47
C GLN A 9 -6.49 16.00 -1.92
N GLU A 10 -6.31 16.02 -0.59
CA GLU A 10 -5.11 15.50 0.07
C GLU A 10 -4.96 13.99 -0.16
N ILE A 11 -6.07 13.26 -0.06
CA ILE A 11 -6.13 11.83 -0.38
C ILE A 11 -5.73 11.59 -1.84
N TRP A 12 -6.32 12.35 -2.77
CA TRP A 12 -6.06 12.19 -4.19
C TRP A 12 -4.61 12.49 -4.56
N ASP A 13 -4.04 13.56 -4.02
CA ASP A 13 -2.64 13.92 -4.29
C ASP A 13 -1.67 12.88 -3.71
N SER A 14 -2.00 12.27 -2.56
CA SER A 14 -1.25 11.15 -2.00
C SER A 14 -1.29 9.91 -2.91
N VAL A 15 -2.43 9.61 -3.52
CA VAL A 15 -2.56 8.49 -4.48
C VAL A 15 -1.72 8.74 -5.73
N LYS A 16 -1.65 9.97 -6.24
CA LYS A 16 -0.78 10.32 -7.38
C LYS A 16 0.70 10.23 -7.06
N LEU A 17 1.08 10.58 -5.83
CA LEU A 17 2.47 10.53 -5.37
C LEU A 17 2.97 9.10 -5.13
N CYS A 18 2.05 8.15 -4.96
CA CYS A 18 2.39 6.75 -4.82
C CYS A 18 2.93 6.22 -6.17
N ALA A 19 4.25 6.05 -6.23
CA ALA A 19 4.98 5.72 -7.45
C ALA A 19 4.38 4.50 -8.19
N SER A 20 4.11 4.69 -9.48
CA SER A 20 3.54 3.70 -10.39
C SER A 20 4.51 2.59 -10.80
N ASP A 21 5.81 2.75 -10.50
CA ASP A 21 6.88 1.81 -10.83
C ASP A 21 7.07 0.69 -9.78
N LYS A 22 6.27 0.72 -8.72
CA LYS A 22 6.26 -0.36 -7.73
C LYS A 22 5.66 -1.64 -8.32
N ALA A 23 6.23 -2.77 -7.89
CA ALA A 23 5.68 -4.09 -8.20
C ALA A 23 4.17 -4.12 -7.87
N PRO A 24 3.35 -4.79 -8.69
CA PRO A 24 1.93 -4.91 -8.44
C PRO A 24 1.66 -5.51 -7.06
N GLY A 25 0.55 -5.10 -6.46
CA GLY A 25 0.06 -5.72 -5.23
C GLY A 25 -0.19 -7.21 -5.42
N PRO A 26 -0.44 -7.95 -4.33
CA PRO A 26 -0.83 -9.37 -4.39
C PRO A 26 -2.14 -9.59 -5.18
N ASP A 27 -2.90 -8.53 -5.43
CA ASP A 27 -4.10 -8.48 -6.27
C ASP A 27 -3.79 -8.33 -7.78
N GLY A 28 -2.53 -8.12 -8.16
CA GLY A 28 -2.10 -7.91 -9.53
C GLY A 28 -2.23 -6.47 -10.04
N PHE A 29 -2.67 -5.52 -9.20
CA PHE A 29 -2.83 -4.12 -9.60
C PHE A 29 -1.63 -3.27 -9.15
N THR A 30 -1.17 -2.39 -10.04
CA THR A 30 -0.18 -1.37 -9.70
C THR A 30 -0.88 -0.08 -9.25
N MET A 31 -0.14 0.87 -8.67
CA MET A 31 -0.69 2.19 -8.34
C MET A 31 -1.25 2.94 -9.56
N ALA A 32 -0.84 2.58 -10.78
CA ALA A 32 -1.39 3.12 -12.01
C ALA A 32 -2.88 2.77 -12.22
N PHE A 33 -3.35 1.63 -11.69
CA PHE A 33 -4.78 1.28 -11.73
C PHE A 33 -5.61 2.33 -10.97
N TYR A 34 -5.16 2.71 -9.78
CA TYR A 34 -5.89 3.66 -8.93
C TYR A 34 -5.96 5.05 -9.55
N THR A 35 -4.91 5.49 -10.26
CA THR A 35 -4.94 6.77 -10.96
C THR A 35 -5.76 6.72 -12.24
N HIS A 36 -5.71 5.62 -13.00
CA HIS A 36 -6.43 5.48 -14.27
C HIS A 36 -7.94 5.26 -14.08
N CYS A 37 -8.34 4.53 -13.04
CA CYS A 37 -9.74 4.22 -12.74
C CYS A 37 -10.36 5.15 -11.69
N TRP A 38 -9.70 6.27 -11.35
CA TRP A 38 -10.11 7.15 -10.25
C TRP A 38 -11.55 7.67 -10.39
N GLU A 39 -12.03 7.95 -11.60
CA GLU A 39 -13.42 8.39 -11.82
C GLU A 39 -14.46 7.34 -11.40
N VAL A 40 -14.08 6.06 -11.43
CA VAL A 40 -14.94 4.93 -11.05
C VAL A 40 -14.77 4.59 -9.57
N ILE A 41 -13.53 4.44 -9.09
CA ILE A 41 -13.25 3.90 -7.73
C ILE A 41 -12.93 4.97 -6.69
N GLY A 42 -12.65 6.21 -7.09
CA GLY A 42 -12.08 7.24 -6.21
C GLY A 42 -12.99 7.60 -5.05
N LYS A 43 -14.31 7.58 -5.25
CA LYS A 43 -15.29 7.81 -4.18
C LYS A 43 -15.21 6.74 -3.09
N ASP A 44 -15.10 5.48 -3.49
CA ASP A 44 -15.01 4.36 -2.56
C ASP A 44 -13.67 4.36 -1.81
N VAL A 45 -12.59 4.72 -2.50
CA VAL A 45 -11.25 4.88 -1.89
C VAL A 45 -11.26 5.98 -0.83
N ILE A 46 -11.80 7.17 -1.14
CA ILE A 46 -11.92 8.28 -0.18
C ILE A 46 -12.77 7.87 1.03
N ALA A 47 -13.94 7.26 0.78
CA ALA A 47 -14.83 6.81 1.85
C ALA A 47 -14.14 5.79 2.76
N THR A 48 -13.36 4.87 2.19
CA THR A 48 -12.60 3.87 2.93
C THR A 48 -11.51 4.50 3.80
N ILE A 49 -10.77 5.48 3.29
CA ILE A 49 -9.70 6.18 4.04
C ILE A 49 -10.28 7.00 5.19
N LYS A 50 -11.40 7.69 4.97
CA LYS A 50 -12.09 8.45 6.03
C LYS A 50 -12.63 7.52 7.12
N ASN A 51 -13.29 6.43 6.72
CA ASN A 51 -13.78 5.41 7.65
C ASN A 51 -12.63 4.80 8.47
N PHE A 52 -11.48 4.53 7.83
CA PHE A 52 -10.28 4.06 8.51
C PHE A 52 -9.78 5.04 9.58
N HIS A 53 -9.73 6.34 9.25
CA HIS A 53 -9.34 7.40 10.17
C HIS A 53 -10.32 7.51 11.37
N GLU A 54 -11.63 7.42 11.11
CA GLU A 54 -12.67 7.45 12.14
C GLU A 54 -12.65 6.22 13.07
N ARG A 55 -12.29 5.05 12.54
CA ARG A 55 -12.24 3.78 13.28
C ARG A 55 -10.91 3.52 13.98
N TRP A 56 -10.16 4.56 14.34
CA TRP A 56 -8.90 4.46 15.08
C TRP A 56 -7.82 3.64 14.38
N CYS A 57 -7.77 3.72 13.04
CA CYS A 57 -6.76 3.03 12.24
C CYS A 57 -6.79 1.50 12.35
N VAL A 58 -7.95 0.91 12.63
CA VAL A 58 -8.11 -0.56 12.62
C VAL A 58 -8.31 -1.02 11.17
N PHE A 59 -7.25 -1.58 10.59
CA PHE A 59 -7.31 -2.27 9.29
C PHE A 59 -7.89 -3.68 9.46
N GLU A 60 -8.71 -4.11 8.50
CA GLU A 60 -9.02 -5.53 8.37
C GLU A 60 -7.71 -6.27 8.02
N LYS A 61 -7.37 -7.32 8.77
CA LYS A 61 -6.05 -7.99 8.70
C LYS A 61 -5.67 -8.47 7.29
N SER A 62 -6.65 -8.64 6.41
CA SER A 62 -6.50 -9.03 5.01
C SER A 62 -5.78 -7.98 4.14
N PHE A 63 -5.88 -6.68 4.44
CA PHE A 63 -5.31 -5.62 3.61
C PHE A 63 -3.79 -5.45 3.74
N ASN A 64 -3.20 -5.87 4.86
CA ASN A 64 -1.74 -5.77 5.10
C ASN A 64 -0.96 -6.99 4.60
N SER A 65 -1.57 -7.86 3.79
CA SER A 65 -0.88 -9.00 3.19
C SER A 65 0.12 -8.49 2.16
N THR A 66 1.38 -8.32 2.56
CA THR A 66 2.47 -7.92 1.65
C THR A 66 3.20 -9.16 1.16
N TYR A 67 3.25 -9.36 -0.16
CA TYR A 67 4.10 -10.39 -0.76
C TYR A 67 5.54 -9.87 -0.90
N VAL A 68 6.45 -10.40 -0.08
CA VAL A 68 7.88 -10.06 -0.16
C VAL A 68 8.52 -10.86 -1.30
N ALA A 69 8.66 -10.25 -2.47
CA ALA A 69 9.48 -10.80 -3.54
C ALA A 69 10.95 -10.41 -3.32
N LEU A 70 11.79 -11.39 -2.95
CA LEU A 70 13.23 -11.19 -2.82
C LEU A 70 13.87 -11.19 -4.21
N ILE A 71 14.41 -10.05 -4.63
CA ILE A 71 15.20 -9.96 -5.86
C ILE A 71 16.65 -10.37 -5.53
N PRO A 72 17.18 -11.46 -6.12
CA PRO A 72 18.54 -11.89 -5.86
C PRO A 72 19.55 -10.85 -6.35
N LYS A 73 20.34 -10.27 -5.43
CA LYS A 73 21.39 -9.29 -5.77
C LYS A 73 22.63 -9.89 -6.47
N LYS A 74 22.74 -11.23 -6.52
CA LYS A 74 23.83 -11.96 -7.17
C LYS A 74 23.26 -13.10 -8.00
N MET A 75 23.85 -13.36 -9.18
CA MET A 75 23.54 -14.58 -9.93
C MET A 75 23.86 -15.81 -9.08
N GLY A 76 22.86 -16.65 -8.83
CA GLY A 76 23.03 -17.93 -8.12
C GLY A 76 22.68 -17.95 -6.64
N ALA A 77 22.13 -16.88 -6.05
CA ALA A 77 21.61 -16.95 -4.68
C ALA A 77 20.33 -17.79 -4.64
N LYS A 78 20.42 -19.02 -4.13
CA LYS A 78 19.32 -19.99 -4.04
C LYS A 78 18.76 -20.19 -2.63
N GLU A 79 19.40 -19.65 -1.59
CA GLU A 79 18.98 -19.90 -0.21
C GLU A 79 19.07 -18.65 0.68
N LEU A 80 18.11 -18.54 1.59
CA LEU A 80 18.04 -17.57 2.67
C LEU A 80 19.01 -17.98 3.78
N MET A 81 20.16 -17.32 3.88
CA MET A 81 21.00 -17.43 5.06
C MET A 81 20.48 -16.46 6.11
N THR A 82 19.74 -16.98 7.10
CA THR A 82 19.39 -16.23 8.31
C THR A 82 20.68 -15.90 9.06
N PRO A 83 21.01 -14.62 9.32
CA PRO A 83 22.12 -14.30 10.21
C PRO A 83 21.77 -14.76 11.64
N ASP A 84 22.73 -15.41 12.30
CA ASP A 84 22.60 -15.85 13.69
C ASP A 84 22.22 -14.68 14.61
N PRO A 85 21.33 -14.89 15.60
CA PRO A 85 21.02 -13.86 16.58
C PRO A 85 22.28 -13.53 17.37
N LEU A 86 22.78 -12.30 17.21
CA LEU A 86 23.86 -11.76 18.00
C LEU A 86 23.47 -11.82 19.49
N ALA A 87 24.34 -12.46 20.27
CA ALA A 87 24.39 -12.48 21.72
C ALA A 87 24.67 -11.08 22.31
#